data_AF-A0A6H2TZH4-F1
#
_entry.id   AF-A0A6H2TZH4-F1
#
_cell.length_a   1.000
_cell.length_b   1.000
_cell.length_c   1.000
_cell.angle_alpha   90.00
_cell.angle_beta   90.00
_cell.angle_gamma   90.00
#
_symmetry.space_group_name_H-M   'P 1'
#
loop_
_entity.id
_entity.type
_entity.pdbx_description
1 polymer ?
#
loop_
_entity_poly.entity_id
_entity_poly.type
_entity_poly.pdbx_seq_one_letter_code
_entity_poly.pdbx_strand_id
1 'polypeptide(L)'
;PGVFDRLGNLQKLYMGGNQLQALPTGVFNKLTQLTYLSLGNNQLKSIPRDAFDNLKSLTHIWLSSNPWDCACSDILYLSGWLAQHAGKEQGQAVCSGTNTPVRAVTEASTSPSKCP
;
A
#
# COMPACT_ATOMS: atom_id res chain seq x y z
N PRO A 1 5.85 6.47 15.22
CA PRO A 1 6.36 5.15 14.77
C PRO A 1 5.99 4.07 15.79
N GLY A 2 5.84 2.81 15.37
CA GLY A 2 5.62 1.67 16.28
C GLY A 2 4.25 1.60 16.99
N VAL A 3 3.26 2.36 16.55
CA VAL A 3 1.93 2.45 17.20
C VAL A 3 1.21 1.10 17.29
N PHE A 4 1.52 0.15 16.40
CA PHE A 4 0.91 -1.17 16.36
C PHE A 4 1.82 -2.29 16.90
N ASP A 5 3.01 -1.97 17.39
CA ASP A 5 4.04 -2.99 17.69
C ASP A 5 3.64 -3.96 18.81
N ARG A 6 2.76 -3.53 19.72
CA ARG A 6 2.24 -4.35 20.81
C ARG A 6 0.98 -5.14 20.44
N LEU A 7 0.45 -4.95 19.23
CA LEU A 7 -0.78 -5.60 18.76
C LEU A 7 -0.47 -6.87 17.96
N GLY A 8 0.41 -7.74 18.48
CA GLY A 8 0.88 -8.92 17.74
C GLY A 8 -0.20 -9.95 17.37
N ASN A 9 -1.37 -9.89 18.03
CA ASN A 9 -2.54 -10.73 17.73
C ASN A 9 -3.57 -10.05 16.81
N LEU A 10 -3.28 -8.86 16.29
CA LEU A 10 -4.23 -8.13 15.46
C LEU A 10 -4.47 -8.88 14.14
N GLN A 11 -5.72 -9.22 13.87
CA GLN A 11 -6.12 -9.90 12.64
C GLN A 11 -6.70 -8.93 11.60
N LYS A 12 -7.32 -7.84 12.04
CA LYS A 12 -8.00 -6.89 11.16
C LYS A 12 -7.63 -5.47 11.55
N LEU A 13 -7.20 -4.67 10.57
CA LEU A 13 -6.87 -3.26 10.75
C LEU A 13 -7.62 -2.44 9.71
N TYR A 14 -8.55 -1.61 10.18
CA TYR A 14 -9.36 -0.75 9.34
C TYR A 14 -8.94 0.71 9.52
N MET A 15 -8.32 1.27 8.49
CA MET A 15 -7.92 2.68 8.42
C MET A 15 -8.46 3.37 7.17
N GLY A 16 -9.38 2.73 6.45
CA GLY A 16 -10.02 3.34 5.28
C GLY A 16 -10.96 4.48 5.65
N GLY A 17 -11.16 5.42 4.73
CA GLY A 17 -12.02 6.60 4.95
C GLY A 17 -11.39 7.65 5.86
N ASN A 18 -10.07 7.74 5.89
CA ASN A 18 -9.32 8.72 6.67
C ASN A 18 -8.58 9.70 5.75
N GLN A 19 -7.67 10.51 6.31
CA GLN A 19 -6.89 11.51 5.58
C GLN A 19 -5.39 11.18 5.65
N LEU A 20 -5.02 9.90 5.68
CA LEU A 20 -3.63 9.47 5.74
C LEU A 20 -2.89 9.89 4.46
N GLN A 21 -1.84 10.69 4.61
CA GLN A 21 -1.01 11.16 3.49
C GLN A 21 0.25 10.30 3.30
N ALA A 22 0.72 9.68 4.38
CA ALA A 22 1.86 8.78 4.40
C ALA A 22 1.71 7.73 5.50
N LEU A 23 2.47 6.65 5.36
CA LEU A 23 2.64 5.64 6.41
C LEU A 23 4.07 5.70 6.93
N PRO A 24 4.30 5.61 8.25
CA PRO A 24 5.65 5.47 8.78
C PRO A 24 6.30 4.16 8.31
N THR A 25 7.60 4.20 8.02
CA THR A 25 8.37 2.99 7.70
C THR A 25 8.22 1.94 8.79
N GLY A 26 7.94 0.70 8.40
CA GLY A 26 7.81 -0.44 9.31
C GLY A 26 6.59 -0.43 10.21
N VAL A 27 5.60 0.46 10.00
CA VAL A 27 4.40 0.58 10.85
C VAL A 27 3.62 -0.73 11.02
N PHE A 28 3.75 -1.68 10.08
CA PHE A 28 3.08 -2.98 10.12
C PHE A 28 3.99 -4.17 10.45
N ASN A 29 5.28 -3.95 10.76
CA ASN A 29 6.28 -5.02 10.86
C ASN A 29 5.95 -6.10 11.91
N LYS A 30 5.20 -5.76 12.96
CA LYS A 30 4.83 -6.70 14.04
C LYS A 30 3.48 -7.41 13.80
N LEU A 31 2.76 -7.05 12.74
CA LEU A 31 1.40 -7.53 12.47
C LEU A 31 1.39 -8.82 11.63
N THR A 32 2.15 -9.83 12.06
CA THR A 32 2.32 -11.08 11.29
C THR A 32 1.04 -11.90 11.16
N GLN A 33 0.10 -11.74 12.09
CA GLN A 33 -1.22 -12.40 12.10
C GLN A 33 -2.32 -11.63 11.37
N LEU A 34 -1.99 -10.48 10.77
CA LEU A 34 -2.97 -9.64 10.09
C LEU A 34 -3.49 -10.33 8.83
N THR A 35 -4.81 -10.50 8.75
CA THR A 35 -5.52 -11.11 7.62
C THR A 35 -6.24 -10.06 6.77
N TYR A 36 -6.68 -8.95 7.38
CA TYR A 36 -7.38 -7.85 6.70
C TYR A 36 -6.71 -6.50 6.96
N LEU A 37 -6.41 -5.77 5.89
CA LEU A 37 -5.90 -4.40 5.97
C LEU A 37 -6.70 -3.47 5.05
N SER A 38 -7.39 -2.48 5.62
CA SER A 38 -8.08 -1.46 4.83
C SER A 38 -7.35 -0.12 4.92
N LEU A 39 -6.86 0.35 3.76
CA LEU A 39 -6.21 1.65 3.56
C LEU A 39 -6.94 2.49 2.48
N GLY A 40 -8.02 1.97 1.89
CA GLY A 40 -8.74 2.65 0.81
C GLY A 40 -9.44 3.94 1.26
N ASN A 41 -9.73 4.86 0.35
CA ASN A 41 -10.28 6.18 0.66
C ASN A 41 -9.38 6.95 1.65
N ASN A 42 -8.13 7.20 1.25
CA ASN A 42 -7.14 8.02 1.97
C ASN A 42 -6.43 8.96 0.96
N GLN A 43 -5.32 9.57 1.37
CA GLN A 43 -4.53 10.50 0.56
C GLN A 43 -3.11 9.96 0.30
N LEU A 44 -2.93 8.64 0.30
CA LEU A 44 -1.64 8.00 0.09
C LEU A 44 -1.21 8.14 -1.36
N LYS A 45 0.02 8.62 -1.58
CA LYS A 45 0.64 8.70 -2.91
C LYS A 45 1.56 7.53 -3.22
N SER A 46 2.16 6.94 -2.19
CA SER A 46 3.03 5.78 -2.25
C SER A 46 2.93 4.98 -0.95
N ILE A 47 3.57 3.81 -0.92
CA ILE A 47 3.72 2.97 0.28
C ILE A 47 5.21 2.82 0.56
N PRO A 48 5.67 2.98 1.81
CA PRO A 48 7.07 2.76 2.16
C PRO A 48 7.53 1.37 1.71
N ARG A 49 8.78 1.31 1.26
CA ARG A 49 9.42 0.05 0.91
C ARG A 49 9.29 -0.97 2.05
N ASP A 50 9.02 -2.21 1.69
CA ASP A 50 8.88 -3.38 2.56
C ASP A 50 7.72 -3.31 3.58
N ALA A 51 6.81 -2.32 3.47
CA ALA A 51 5.72 -2.12 4.44
C ALA A 51 4.78 -3.33 4.63
N PHE A 52 4.63 -4.16 3.60
CA PHE A 52 3.75 -5.34 3.62
C PHE A 52 4.50 -6.67 3.74
N ASP A 53 5.82 -6.65 3.78
CA ASP A 53 6.63 -7.88 3.66
C ASP A 53 6.42 -8.84 4.83
N ASN A 54 6.15 -8.30 6.02
CA ASN A 54 5.89 -9.09 7.23
C ASN A 54 4.42 -9.53 7.38
N LEU A 55 3.52 -9.09 6.50
CA LEU A 55 2.09 -9.42 6.56
C LEU A 55 1.81 -10.81 5.95
N LYS A 56 2.44 -11.85 6.50
CA LYS A 56 2.42 -13.22 5.95
C LYS A 56 1.03 -13.85 5.92
N SER A 57 0.18 -13.52 6.89
CA SER A 57 -1.20 -13.99 6.97
C SER A 57 -2.21 -13.18 6.15
N LEU A 58 -1.78 -12.12 5.44
CA LEU A 58 -2.70 -11.21 4.77
C LEU A 58 -3.43 -11.90 3.63
N THR A 59 -4.75 -11.79 3.62
CA THR A 59 -5.64 -12.34 2.59
C THR A 59 -6.42 -11.26 1.86
N HIS A 60 -6.71 -10.13 2.51
CA HIS A 60 -7.49 -9.04 1.91
C HIS A 60 -6.82 -7.69 2.19
N ILE A 61 -6.64 -6.91 1.12
CA ILE A 61 -6.16 -5.53 1.22
C ILE A 61 -7.00 -4.59 0.34
N TRP A 62 -7.43 -3.47 0.91
CA TRP A 62 -8.12 -2.40 0.18
C TRP A 62 -7.21 -1.19 0.03
N LEU A 63 -6.93 -0.80 -1.21
CA LEU A 63 -6.04 0.31 -1.57
C LEU A 63 -6.68 1.31 -2.54
N SER A 64 -7.91 1.04 -3.00
CA SER A 64 -8.65 1.90 -3.91
C SER A 64 -8.93 3.28 -3.32
N SER A 65 -9.22 4.25 -4.19
CA SER A 65 -9.50 5.63 -3.78
C SER A 65 -8.37 6.26 -2.97
N ASN A 66 -7.14 6.10 -3.46
CA ASN A 66 -5.97 6.86 -3.03
C ASN A 66 -5.34 7.51 -4.27
N PRO A 67 -4.78 8.73 -4.17
CA PRO A 67 -4.16 9.43 -5.28
C PRO A 67 -2.74 8.89 -5.56
N TRP A 68 -2.64 7.62 -5.95
CA TRP A 68 -1.36 6.94 -6.20
C TRP A 68 -0.54 7.68 -7.26
N ASP A 69 0.66 8.12 -6.87
CA ASP A 69 1.59 8.83 -7.75
C ASP A 69 2.46 7.81 -8.49
N CYS A 70 1.97 7.42 -9.67
CA CYS A 70 2.66 6.45 -10.52
C CYS A 70 3.77 7.06 -11.37
N ALA A 71 4.02 8.37 -11.28
CA ALA A 71 5.13 9.00 -11.99
C ALA A 71 6.42 8.97 -11.15
N CYS A 72 6.29 9.06 -9.83
CA CYS A 72 7.38 8.87 -8.87
C CYS A 72 7.80 7.38 -8.76
N SER A 73 9.10 7.11 -8.65
CA SER A 73 9.64 5.75 -8.51
C SER A 73 9.30 5.06 -7.18
N ASP A 74 8.87 5.78 -6.16
CA ASP A 74 8.46 5.19 -4.87
C ASP A 74 7.25 4.26 -5.01
N ILE A 75 6.49 4.39 -6.10
CA ILE A 75 5.37 3.49 -6.41
C ILE A 75 5.82 2.06 -6.72
N LEU A 76 7.08 1.85 -7.10
CA LEU A 76 7.55 0.56 -7.61
C LEU A 76 7.43 -0.57 -6.60
N TYR A 77 7.58 -0.27 -5.30
CA TYR A 77 7.32 -1.25 -4.25
C TYR A 77 5.86 -1.73 -4.30
N LEU A 78 4.91 -0.78 -4.32
CA LEU A 78 3.49 -1.10 -4.34
C LEU A 78 3.09 -1.83 -5.63
N SER A 79 3.55 -1.34 -6.78
CA SER A 79 3.30 -1.96 -8.09
C SER A 79 3.76 -3.42 -8.10
N GLY A 80 5.02 -3.66 -7.73
CA GLY A 80 5.60 -5.01 -7.70
C GLY A 80 4.90 -5.92 -6.71
N TRP A 81 4.57 -5.40 -5.52
CA TRP A 81 3.85 -6.19 -4.51
C TRP A 81 2.45 -6.58 -5.01
N LEU A 82 1.69 -5.66 -5.60
CA LEU A 82 0.36 -5.95 -6.16
C LEU A 82 0.43 -6.89 -7.37
N ALA A 83 1.46 -6.80 -8.21
CA ALA A 83 1.66 -7.72 -9.33
C ALA A 83 1.86 -9.17 -8.83
N GLN A 84 2.59 -9.37 -7.73
CA GLN A 84 2.82 -10.68 -7.13
C GLN A 84 1.64 -11.19 -6.28
N HIS A 85 0.81 -10.28 -5.75
CA HIS A 85 -0.26 -10.60 -4.80
C HIS A 85 -1.66 -10.16 -5.27
N ALA A 86 -1.89 -10.11 -6.58
CA ALA A 86 -3.13 -9.57 -7.16
C ALA A 86 -4.41 -10.21 -6.58
N GLY A 87 -4.38 -11.49 -6.20
CA GLY A 87 -5.52 -12.18 -5.59
C GLY A 87 -5.90 -11.70 -4.18
N LYS A 88 -5.04 -10.90 -3.51
CA LYS A 88 -5.32 -10.31 -2.19
C LYS A 88 -5.99 -8.95 -2.28
N GLU A 89 -5.79 -8.24 -3.39
CA GLU A 89 -6.33 -6.90 -3.60
C GLU A 89 -7.85 -6.95 -3.75
N GLN A 90 -8.54 -6.13 -2.98
CA GLN A 90 -9.98 -5.97 -3.03
C GLN A 90 -10.31 -4.68 -3.76
N GLY A 91 -10.85 -4.81 -4.97
CA GLY A 91 -11.00 -3.71 -5.91
C GLY A 91 -9.75 -3.53 -6.76
N GLN A 92 -9.50 -2.31 -7.23
CA GLN A 92 -8.31 -1.98 -8.03
C GLN A 92 -7.79 -0.59 -7.65
N ALA A 93 -6.56 -0.54 -7.15
CA ALA A 93 -5.80 0.68 -7.04
C ALA A 93 -5.40 1.16 -8.44
N VAL A 94 -5.71 2.41 -8.74
CA VAL A 94 -5.39 3.06 -10.01
C VAL A 94 -4.55 4.30 -9.80
N CYS A 95 -3.68 4.59 -10.77
CA CYS A 95 -2.84 5.76 -10.82
C CYS A 95 -3.67 7.04 -10.92
N SER A 96 -3.26 8.06 -10.14
CA SER A 96 -3.87 9.38 -10.22
C SER A 96 -3.68 9.97 -11.62
N GLY A 97 -4.77 10.50 -12.19
CA GLY A 97 -4.77 11.16 -13.50
C GLY A 97 -4.88 10.24 -14.72
N THR A 98 -4.42 8.98 -14.65
CA THR A 98 -4.46 8.06 -15.81
C THR A 98 -5.46 6.90 -15.67
N ASN A 99 -5.94 6.63 -14.45
CA ASN A 99 -6.76 5.45 -14.11
C ASN A 99 -6.11 4.10 -14.50
N THR A 100 -4.81 4.07 -14.77
CA THR A 100 -4.06 2.84 -15.05
C THR A 100 -3.94 2.03 -13.76
N PRO A 101 -4.11 0.69 -13.78
CA PRO A 101 -3.90 -0.13 -12.58
C PRO A 101 -2.47 0.03 -12.04
N VAL A 102 -2.32 0.27 -10.73
CA VAL A 102 -0.99 0.47 -10.10
C VAL A 102 -0.09 -0.74 -10.34
N ARG A 103 -0.65 -1.96 -10.28
CA ARG A 103 0.06 -3.23 -10.56
C ARG A 103 0.63 -3.36 -11.98
N ALA A 104 0.26 -2.47 -12.90
CA ALA A 104 0.75 -2.46 -14.28
C ALA A 104 1.89 -1.44 -14.51
N VAL A 105 2.25 -0.67 -13.47
CA VAL A 105 3.34 0.33 -13.56
C VAL A 105 4.68 -0.36 -13.60
N THR A 106 5.53 0.04 -14.55
CA THR A 106 6.88 -0.48 -14.73
C THR A 106 7.92 0.59 -14.43
N GLU A 107 9.15 0.18 -14.12
CA GLU A 107 10.27 1.08 -13.84
C GLU A 107 10.47 2.14 -14.95
N ALA A 108 10.34 1.73 -16.22
CA ALA A 108 10.47 2.61 -17.38
C ALA A 108 9.45 3.76 -17.44
N SER A 109 8.29 3.60 -16.79
CA SER A 109 7.26 4.65 -16.70
C SER A 109 7.43 5.61 -15.51
N THR A 110 8.38 5.33 -14.62
CA THR A 110 8.60 6.09 -13.38
C THR A 110 9.93 6.86 -13.41
N SER A 111 10.10 7.82 -12.50
CA SER A 111 11.40 8.47 -12.30
C SER A 111 11.57 9.00 -10.88
N PRO A 112 12.76 8.86 -10.25
CA PRO A 112 13.06 9.47 -8.96
C PRO A 112 12.97 11.00 -8.97
N SER A 113 13.23 11.65 -10.11
CA SER A 113 13.15 13.12 -10.23
C SER A 113 11.71 13.65 -10.21
N LYS A 114 10.71 12.77 -10.32
CA LYS A 114 9.28 13.10 -10.23
C LYS A 114 8.71 12.83 -8.84
N CYS A 115 9.54 12.42 -7.88
CA CYS A 115 9.14 12.25 -6.49
C CYS A 115 9.17 13.59 -5.73
N PRO A 116 8.28 13.77 -4.75
CA PRO A 116 8.26 14.95 -3.88
C PRO A 116 9.47 15.06 -2.95
#